data_AF-A0A835ZRF4-F1
#
_entry.id   AF-A0A835ZRF4-F1
#
_cell.length_a   1.000
_cell.length_b   1.000
_cell.length_c   1.000
_cell.angle_alpha   90.00
_cell.angle_beta   90.00
_cell.angle_gamma   90.00
#
_symmetry.space_group_name_H-M   'P 1'
#
loop_
_entity.id
_entity.type
_entity.pdbx_description
1 polymer ?
#
loop_
_entity_poly.entity_id
_entity_poly.type
_entity_poly.pdbx_seq_one_letter_code
_entity_poly.pdbx_strand_id
1 'polypeptide(L)'
;MDSSHLEMTSWAALPLLSTSTTNVRRPKLTFDDSVHNADYYMQEAKKLKHKADALRCRGLCSLSIEFEMTFETALEKFEKFGKAVNYADAALSFTECGNAMERDPLEAKSPYTMYSETVELLRYAMRLKNFASPLASDGDKKLAVLCYRCLSLLYLRMFKLKKDHAMKYSRSLMEYFKQNASKVAQIPSPWVGNGKNTPSPVSLNNVSPINAMGNCNNGPVTIPQRIHHMAASHVNITSNVLRGYEHWDMADKLTRENKEFFGDLDTLMGPLTQHSSMTNLVRYVRQGLCWLRIDAHLL
;
A
#
# COMPACT_ATOMS: atom_id res chain seq x y z
N MET A 1 -8.19 57.90 14.73
CA MET A 1 -7.85 57.81 16.16
C MET A 1 -8.74 56.73 16.76
N ASP A 2 -8.33 55.51 17.08
CA ASP A 2 -7.06 54.79 16.93
C ASP A 2 -7.34 53.28 17.09
N SER A 3 -6.58 52.50 16.33
CA SER A 3 -5.98 51.18 16.57
C SER A 3 -6.63 50.09 17.45
N SER A 4 -6.92 48.98 16.76
CA SER A 4 -6.44 47.59 16.99
C SER A 4 -6.36 47.00 18.41
N HIS A 5 -7.11 45.91 18.61
CA HIS A 5 -6.63 44.75 19.37
C HIS A 5 -7.08 43.45 18.67
N LEU A 6 -6.14 42.80 17.99
CA LEU A 6 -6.27 41.46 17.43
C LEU A 6 -6.08 40.46 18.58
N GLU A 7 -7.12 39.71 18.93
CA GLU A 7 -6.96 38.50 19.75
C GLU A 7 -6.34 37.39 18.90
N MET A 8 -5.02 37.25 19.04
CA MET A 8 -4.25 36.11 18.57
C MET A 8 -4.59 34.91 19.46
N THR A 9 -5.47 34.03 18.97
CA THR A 9 -5.77 32.76 19.63
C THR A 9 -4.49 31.91 19.73
N SER A 10 -4.16 31.54 20.96
CA SER A 10 -2.98 30.77 21.33
C SER A 10 -3.10 29.32 20.84
N TRP A 11 -2.39 28.96 19.77
CA TRP A 11 -2.23 27.58 19.31
C TRP A 11 -0.93 27.00 19.87
N ALA A 12 -0.95 26.62 21.14
CA ALA A 12 0.08 25.83 21.79
C ALA A 12 -0.54 24.81 22.77
N ALA A 13 -1.46 23.98 22.28
CA ALA A 13 -1.89 22.79 23.01
C ALA A 13 -0.94 21.62 22.68
N LEU A 14 0.13 21.52 23.47
CA LEU A 14 1.02 20.35 23.52
C LEU A 14 0.25 19.15 24.13
N PRO A 15 0.51 17.89 23.71
CA PRO A 15 0.07 16.74 24.48
C PRO A 15 0.80 16.70 25.82
N LEU A 16 0.06 16.63 26.92
CA LEU A 16 0.58 16.49 28.27
C LEU A 16 1.42 15.21 28.38
N LEU A 17 2.73 15.36 28.58
CA LEU A 17 3.64 14.26 28.94
C LEU A 17 3.22 13.71 30.30
N SER A 18 2.82 12.45 30.36
CA SER A 18 2.70 11.72 31.63
C SER A 18 3.96 10.88 31.85
N THR A 19 4.75 11.26 32.84
CA THR A 19 5.85 10.45 33.37
C THR A 19 5.26 9.41 34.32
N SER A 20 5.08 8.17 33.84
CA SER A 20 4.87 7.03 34.72
C SER A 20 5.96 5.98 34.49
N THR A 21 6.49 5.50 35.60
CA THR A 21 7.71 4.73 35.79
C THR A 21 7.57 3.28 35.33
N THR A 22 8.24 2.92 34.23
CA THR A 22 8.96 1.64 34.01
C THR A 22 9.84 1.79 32.76
N ASN A 23 11.17 1.76 32.93
CA ASN A 23 12.26 1.62 31.93
C ASN A 23 11.92 1.77 30.42
N VAL A 24 11.43 2.93 29.99
CA VAL A 24 11.51 3.35 28.58
C VAL A 24 12.02 4.78 28.58
N ARG A 25 13.25 4.99 28.07
CA ARG A 25 13.95 6.28 28.07
C ARG A 25 13.27 7.32 27.14
N ARG A 26 12.27 6.90 26.36
CA ARG A 26 11.63 7.68 25.30
C ARG A 26 10.17 8.01 25.65
N PRO A 27 9.68 9.21 25.32
CA PRO A 27 8.33 9.65 25.71
C PRO A 27 7.23 8.87 24.99
N LYS A 28 6.12 8.59 25.70
CA LYS A 28 4.90 7.96 25.16
C LYS A 28 3.87 9.03 24.81
N LEU A 29 3.30 8.95 23.62
CA LEU A 29 2.17 9.78 23.21
C LEU A 29 0.90 9.34 23.94
N THR A 30 0.15 10.32 24.42
CA THR A 30 -1.23 10.13 24.85
C THR A 30 -2.12 10.19 23.61
N PHE A 31 -2.91 9.13 23.40
CA PHE A 31 -3.89 9.10 22.32
C PHE A 31 -5.25 9.40 22.92
N ASP A 32 -5.97 10.33 22.30
CA ASP A 32 -7.39 10.51 22.59
C ASP A 32 -8.15 9.29 22.04
N ASP A 33 -9.00 8.70 22.86
CA ASP A 33 -9.88 7.60 22.48
C ASP A 33 -11.19 8.12 21.84
N SER A 34 -11.35 9.43 21.71
CA SER A 34 -12.50 10.02 21.04
C SER A 34 -12.60 9.60 19.57
N VAL A 35 -13.78 9.08 19.22
CA VAL A 35 -14.08 8.60 17.87
C VAL A 35 -14.51 9.79 17.02
N HIS A 36 -13.63 10.23 16.14
CA HIS A 36 -13.93 11.30 15.19
C HIS A 36 -14.52 10.77 13.87
N ASN A 37 -15.24 11.64 13.17
CA ASN A 37 -15.81 11.35 11.85
C ASN A 37 -14.74 11.44 10.74
N ALA A 38 -15.09 10.99 9.53
CA ALA A 38 -14.17 10.98 8.40
C ALA A 38 -13.72 12.39 7.98
N ASP A 39 -14.57 13.41 8.11
CA ASP A 39 -14.26 14.78 7.69
C ASP A 39 -13.20 15.44 8.58
N TYR A 40 -13.23 15.16 9.89
CA TYR A 40 -12.18 15.60 10.82
C TYR A 40 -10.80 15.10 10.37
N TYR A 41 -10.66 13.79 10.19
CA TYR A 41 -9.40 13.18 9.78
C TYR A 41 -8.96 13.62 8.38
N MET A 42 -9.92 13.86 7.47
CA MET A 42 -9.65 14.41 6.14
C MET A 42 -9.04 15.80 6.21
N GLN A 43 -9.56 16.67 7.08
CA GLN A 43 -9.03 18.03 7.28
C GLN A 43 -7.64 17.99 7.91
N GLU A 44 -7.45 17.15 8.93
CA GLU A 44 -6.16 16.94 9.57
C GLU A 44 -5.10 16.44 8.58
N ALA A 45 -5.45 15.42 7.78
CA ALA A 45 -4.57 14.86 6.76
C ALA A 45 -4.17 15.90 5.71
N LYS A 46 -5.14 16.70 5.23
CA LYS A 46 -4.86 17.81 4.30
C LYS A 46 -3.93 18.83 4.94
N LYS A 47 -4.16 19.24 6.19
CA LYS A 47 -3.30 20.21 6.90
C LYS A 47 -1.85 19.71 6.97
N LEU A 48 -1.64 18.44 7.36
CA LEU A 48 -0.31 17.84 7.43
C LEU A 48 0.35 17.71 6.06
N LYS A 49 -0.40 17.34 5.02
CA LYS A 49 0.10 17.30 3.65
C LYS A 49 0.57 18.68 3.17
N HIS A 50 -0.23 19.74 3.36
CA HIS A 50 0.16 21.10 2.98
C HIS A 50 1.38 21.58 3.77
N LYS A 51 1.52 21.20 5.04
CA LYS A 51 2.74 21.46 5.83
C LYS A 51 3.97 20.82 5.18
N ALA A 52 3.86 19.57 4.73
CA ALA A 52 4.94 18.90 3.99
C ALA A 52 5.25 19.59 2.65
N ASP A 53 4.21 20.03 1.93
CA ASP A 53 4.38 20.77 0.67
C ASP A 53 5.08 22.13 0.90
N ALA A 54 4.76 22.82 2.00
CA ALA A 54 5.35 24.12 2.36
C ALA A 54 6.83 24.04 2.75
N LEU A 55 7.30 22.89 3.25
CA LEU A 55 8.73 22.65 3.48
C LEU A 55 9.56 22.73 2.18
N ARG A 56 8.93 22.68 1.00
CA ARG A 56 9.59 22.92 -0.30
C ARG A 56 10.03 24.38 -0.49
N CYS A 57 9.40 25.34 0.18
CA CYS A 57 9.56 26.77 -0.13
C CYS A 57 10.56 27.50 0.80
N ARG A 58 10.96 26.91 1.93
CA ARG A 58 11.88 27.58 2.87
C ARG A 58 13.37 27.44 2.49
N GLY A 59 13.74 26.41 1.74
CA GLY A 59 15.14 26.14 1.36
C GLY A 59 15.72 27.01 0.23
N LEU A 60 14.95 27.91 -0.39
CA LEU A 60 15.41 28.71 -1.55
C LEU A 60 15.46 30.23 -1.30
N CYS A 61 15.12 30.72 -0.10
CA CYS A 61 15.01 32.17 0.14
C CYS A 61 16.00 32.76 1.15
N SER A 62 16.98 32.01 1.66
CA SER A 62 18.02 32.59 2.52
C SER A 62 19.28 31.74 2.51
N LEU A 63 20.27 32.12 1.70
CA LEU A 63 21.62 32.46 2.17
C LEU A 63 22.51 32.80 0.97
N SER A 64 23.29 33.85 1.13
CA SER A 64 24.30 34.31 0.18
C SER A 64 25.56 33.46 0.28
N ILE A 65 26.02 32.98 -0.87
CA ILE A 65 27.39 32.89 -1.39
C ILE A 65 28.51 32.55 -0.36
N GLU A 66 29.15 31.40 -0.61
CA GLU A 66 30.55 31.02 -0.29
C GLU A 66 30.86 30.27 1.03
N PHE A 67 30.29 29.07 1.24
CA PHE A 67 30.96 27.93 1.93
C PHE A 67 30.24 26.57 1.71
N GLU A 68 29.85 26.26 0.46
CA GLU A 68 28.48 25.80 0.18
C GLU A 68 28.27 24.31 -0.20
N MET A 69 29.29 23.43 -0.23
CA MET A 69 29.05 22.08 -0.80
C MET A 69 28.68 20.99 0.23
N THR A 70 29.20 21.04 1.45
CA THR A 70 28.96 19.99 2.47
C THR A 70 27.74 20.29 3.34
N PHE A 71 27.45 21.57 3.59
CA PHE A 71 26.33 22.01 4.42
C PHE A 71 25.00 21.96 3.65
N GLU A 72 24.96 22.40 2.39
CA GLU A 72 23.75 22.26 1.55
C GLU A 72 23.31 20.81 1.41
N THR A 73 24.24 19.89 1.15
CA THR A 73 23.91 18.45 1.02
C THR A 73 23.34 17.88 2.32
N ALA A 74 23.79 18.36 3.49
CA ALA A 74 23.28 17.93 4.78
C ALA A 74 21.89 18.54 5.08
N LEU A 75 21.70 19.83 4.75
CA LEU A 75 20.45 20.57 4.94
C LEU A 75 19.35 20.02 4.02
N GLU A 76 19.66 19.75 2.75
CA GLU A 76 18.76 19.13 1.78
C GLU A 76 18.34 17.71 2.23
N LYS A 77 19.27 16.91 2.78
CA LYS A 77 18.97 15.59 3.35
C LYS A 77 18.04 15.66 4.56
N PHE A 78 18.17 16.71 5.37
CA PHE A 78 17.34 16.97 6.54
C PHE A 78 15.94 17.44 6.14
N GLU A 79 15.84 18.34 5.17
CA GLU A 79 14.56 18.81 4.62
C GLU A 79 13.76 17.68 3.98
N LYS A 80 14.40 16.82 3.17
CA LYS A 80 13.75 15.64 2.57
C LYS A 80 13.25 14.66 3.63
N PHE A 81 14.02 14.47 4.71
CA PHE A 81 13.62 13.60 5.82
C PHE A 81 12.41 14.18 6.57
N GLY A 82 12.46 15.45 6.98
CA GLY A 82 11.33 16.12 7.64
C GLY A 82 10.08 16.14 6.76
N LYS A 83 10.24 16.32 5.45
CA LYS A 83 9.14 16.25 4.48
C LYS A 83 8.51 14.85 4.43
N ALA A 84 9.32 13.80 4.35
CA ALA A 84 8.84 12.42 4.33
C ALA A 84 8.11 12.04 5.63
N VAL A 85 8.62 12.48 6.80
CA VAL A 85 7.96 12.31 8.10
C VAL A 85 6.59 12.98 8.13
N ASN A 86 6.46 14.21 7.60
CA ASN A 86 5.16 14.91 7.55
C ASN A 86 4.19 14.25 6.56
N TYR A 87 4.64 13.75 5.41
CA TYR A 87 3.78 12.98 4.52
C TYR A 87 3.34 11.64 5.11
N ALA A 88 4.22 10.96 5.85
CA ALA A 88 3.86 9.74 6.57
C ALA A 88 2.76 10.04 7.60
N ASP A 89 2.87 11.13 8.36
CA ASP A 89 1.86 11.53 9.34
C ASP A 89 0.52 11.93 8.69
N ALA A 90 0.58 12.63 7.55
CA ALA A 90 -0.60 12.91 6.73
C ALA A 90 -1.26 11.60 6.25
N ALA A 91 -0.48 10.62 5.83
CA ALA A 91 -0.99 9.30 5.41
C ALA A 91 -1.63 8.51 6.56
N LEU A 92 -1.14 8.64 7.79
CA LEU A 92 -1.79 8.05 8.97
C LEU A 92 -3.16 8.68 9.23
N SER A 93 -3.26 10.00 9.07
CA SER A 93 -4.53 10.72 9.20
C SER A 93 -5.51 10.34 8.07
N PHE A 94 -5.04 10.17 6.84
CA PHE A 94 -5.87 9.59 5.75
C PHE A 94 -6.26 8.13 6.04
N THR A 95 -5.41 7.36 6.71
CA THR A 95 -5.73 5.98 7.13
C THR A 95 -6.86 5.96 8.17
N GLU A 96 -6.84 6.88 9.13
CA GLU A 96 -7.94 7.05 10.09
C GLU A 96 -9.21 7.56 9.42
N CYS A 97 -9.11 8.45 8.43
CA CYS A 97 -10.23 8.86 7.59
C CYS A 97 -10.87 7.65 6.90
N GLY A 98 -10.07 6.82 6.22
CA GLY A 98 -10.55 5.58 5.59
C GLY A 98 -11.18 4.62 6.60
N ASN A 99 -10.58 4.49 7.79
CA ASN A 99 -11.10 3.64 8.86
C ASN A 99 -12.43 4.16 9.42
N ALA A 100 -12.61 5.48 9.49
CA ALA A 100 -13.89 6.09 9.84
C ALA A 100 -14.96 5.85 8.76
N MET A 101 -14.59 5.94 7.48
CA MET A 101 -15.49 5.62 6.36
C MET A 101 -15.91 4.15 6.32
N GLU A 102 -15.11 3.23 6.86
CA GLU A 102 -15.53 1.82 6.99
C GLU A 102 -16.58 1.61 8.09
N ARG A 103 -16.57 2.43 9.14
CA ARG A 103 -17.53 2.35 10.24
C ARG A 103 -18.87 3.00 9.86
N ASP A 104 -18.80 4.11 9.14
CA ASP A 104 -19.95 4.86 8.65
C ASP A 104 -19.83 5.07 7.13
N PRO A 105 -20.31 4.11 6.32
CA PRO A 105 -20.18 4.16 4.87
C PRO A 105 -21.03 5.29 4.27
N LEU A 106 -20.36 6.34 3.79
CA LEU A 106 -21.00 7.37 2.98
C LEU A 106 -21.13 6.87 1.54
N GLU A 107 -22.34 6.92 0.96
CA GLU A 107 -22.58 6.46 -0.43
C GLU A 107 -21.67 7.14 -1.47
N ALA A 108 -21.25 8.39 -1.21
CA ALA A 108 -20.49 9.20 -2.16
C ALA A 108 -18.96 8.94 -2.17
N LYS A 109 -18.39 8.24 -1.18
CA LYS A 109 -16.92 8.06 -1.08
C LYS A 109 -16.56 6.65 -0.62
N SER A 110 -15.76 5.94 -1.41
CA SER A 110 -15.33 4.57 -1.08
C SER A 110 -14.10 4.57 -0.16
N PRO A 111 -14.11 3.79 0.96
CA PRO A 111 -12.92 3.58 1.78
C PRO A 111 -11.75 2.98 0.99
N TYR A 112 -12.05 2.17 -0.04
CA TYR A 112 -11.03 1.60 -0.92
C TYR A 112 -10.22 2.68 -1.65
N THR A 113 -10.91 3.70 -2.18
CA THR A 113 -10.26 4.81 -2.87
C THR A 113 -9.37 5.58 -1.91
N MET A 114 -9.86 5.89 -0.71
CA MET A 114 -9.08 6.56 0.35
C MET A 114 -7.77 5.82 0.64
N TYR A 115 -7.83 4.51 0.85
CA TYR A 115 -6.63 3.71 1.10
C TYR A 115 -5.70 3.63 -0.11
N SER A 116 -6.23 3.53 -1.32
CA SER A 116 -5.41 3.50 -2.54
C SER A 116 -4.63 4.80 -2.76
N GLU A 117 -5.26 5.95 -2.52
CA GLU A 117 -4.61 7.27 -2.59
C GLU A 117 -3.58 7.44 -1.48
N THR A 118 -3.88 6.94 -0.28
CA THR A 118 -2.94 6.93 0.85
C THR A 118 -1.68 6.11 0.53
N VAL A 119 -1.83 4.97 -0.13
CA VAL A 119 -0.70 4.13 -0.59
C VAL A 119 0.16 4.88 -1.61
N GLU A 120 -0.44 5.63 -2.54
CA GLU A 120 0.32 6.47 -3.48
C GLU A 120 1.09 7.57 -2.76
N LEU A 121 0.49 8.22 -1.75
CA LEU A 121 1.17 9.22 -0.94
C LEU A 121 2.36 8.64 -0.17
N LEU A 122 2.20 7.47 0.46
CA LEU A 122 3.30 6.78 1.14
C LEU A 122 4.42 6.39 0.17
N ARG A 123 4.08 5.84 -1.00
CA ARG A 123 5.06 5.53 -2.05
C ARG A 123 5.79 6.78 -2.54
N TYR A 124 5.09 7.90 -2.68
CA TYR A 124 5.72 9.17 -3.02
C TYR A 124 6.68 9.63 -1.91
N ALA A 125 6.25 9.59 -0.64
CA ALA A 125 7.08 9.96 0.49
C ALA A 125 8.37 9.13 0.54
N MET A 126 8.28 7.82 0.30
CA MET A 126 9.42 6.91 0.24
C MET A 126 10.32 7.09 -0.98
N ARG A 127 9.88 7.80 -2.03
CA ARG A 127 10.71 8.12 -3.20
C ARG A 127 11.49 9.43 -3.04
N LEU A 128 11.09 10.30 -2.11
CA LEU A 128 11.76 11.59 -1.87
C LEU A 128 13.23 11.43 -1.45
N LYS A 129 13.54 10.31 -0.80
CA LYS A 129 14.90 9.89 -0.44
C LYS A 129 15.01 8.41 -0.78
N ASN A 130 16.16 7.94 -1.25
CA ASN A 130 16.35 6.51 -1.47
C ASN A 130 16.57 5.81 -0.11
N PHE A 131 15.51 5.69 0.70
CA PHE A 131 15.57 5.13 2.06
C PHE A 131 15.99 3.65 2.09
N ALA A 132 15.94 2.97 0.94
CA ALA A 132 16.39 1.59 0.76
C ALA A 132 17.86 1.48 0.28
N SER A 133 18.56 2.60 0.13
CA SER A 133 19.99 2.60 -0.21
C SER A 133 20.83 2.02 0.94
N PRO A 134 21.88 1.22 0.66
CA PRO A 134 22.84 0.78 1.67
C PRO A 134 23.49 1.93 2.45
N LEU A 135 23.52 3.13 1.84
CA LEU A 135 24.09 4.37 2.38
C LEU A 135 23.04 5.24 3.11
N ALA A 136 21.81 4.77 3.24
CA ALA A 136 20.75 5.49 3.95
C ALA A 136 21.11 5.61 5.44
N SER A 137 20.81 6.77 6.03
CA SER A 137 21.04 6.98 7.46
C SER A 137 20.14 6.06 8.30
N ASP A 138 20.49 5.89 9.58
CA ASP A 138 19.72 5.08 10.51
C ASP A 138 18.26 5.57 10.64
N GLY A 139 18.07 6.89 10.72
CA GLY A 139 16.73 7.51 10.72
C GLY A 139 15.95 7.24 9.43
N ASP A 140 16.62 7.23 8.28
CA ASP A 140 16.01 6.91 6.98
C ASP A 140 15.47 5.48 6.95
N LYS A 141 16.28 4.52 7.42
CA LYS A 141 15.88 3.10 7.50
C LYS A 141 14.71 2.91 8.46
N LYS A 142 14.73 3.57 9.62
CA LYS A 142 13.62 3.51 10.59
C LYS A 142 12.32 4.08 10.01
N LEU A 143 12.38 5.21 9.31
CA LEU A 143 11.22 5.78 8.61
C LEU A 143 10.70 4.82 7.52
N ALA A 144 11.60 4.18 6.77
CA ALA A 144 11.20 3.18 5.77
C ALA A 144 10.48 1.98 6.38
N VAL A 145 10.95 1.45 7.53
CA VAL A 145 10.24 0.38 8.25
C VAL A 145 8.82 0.80 8.57
N LEU A 146 8.64 1.97 9.19
CA LEU A 146 7.33 2.51 9.55
C LEU A 146 6.40 2.64 8.33
N CYS A 147 6.91 3.20 7.23
CA CYS A 147 6.15 3.32 5.99
C CYS A 147 5.80 1.95 5.36
N TYR A 148 6.72 0.98 5.39
CA TYR A 148 6.47 -0.37 4.89
C TYR A 148 5.43 -1.12 5.73
N ARG A 149 5.41 -0.93 7.07
CA ARG A 149 4.33 -1.44 7.94
C ARG A 149 2.98 -0.85 7.52
N CYS A 150 2.90 0.45 7.27
CA CYS A 150 1.68 1.08 6.75
C CYS A 150 1.26 0.47 5.41
N LEU A 151 2.17 0.40 4.44
CA LEU A 151 1.90 -0.13 3.10
C LEU A 151 1.37 -1.57 3.16
N SER A 152 2.02 -2.43 3.94
CA SER A 152 1.62 -3.83 4.10
C SER A 152 0.16 -3.95 4.58
N LEU A 153 -0.15 -3.31 5.70
CA LEU A 153 -1.46 -3.38 6.34
C LEU A 153 -2.55 -2.70 5.49
N LEU A 154 -2.24 -1.60 4.80
CA LEU A 154 -3.15 -0.94 3.85
C LEU A 154 -3.50 -1.83 2.66
N TYR A 155 -2.51 -2.49 2.05
CA TYR A 155 -2.78 -3.43 0.94
C TYR A 155 -3.66 -4.61 1.39
N LEU A 156 -3.39 -5.18 2.56
CA LEU A 156 -4.24 -6.24 3.12
C LEU A 156 -5.64 -5.74 3.45
N ARG A 157 -5.78 -4.48 3.89
CA ARG A 157 -7.09 -3.85 4.12
C ARG A 157 -7.87 -3.66 2.82
N MET A 158 -7.22 -3.18 1.77
CA MET A 158 -7.81 -3.06 0.43
C MET A 158 -8.28 -4.41 -0.13
N PHE A 159 -7.51 -5.48 0.10
CA PHE A 159 -7.96 -6.84 -0.22
C PHE A 159 -9.21 -7.23 0.57
N LYS A 160 -9.22 -7.03 1.89
CA LYS A 160 -10.37 -7.36 2.76
C LYS A 160 -11.65 -6.67 2.28
N LEU A 161 -11.58 -5.39 1.89
CA LEU A 161 -12.72 -4.62 1.35
C LEU A 161 -13.32 -5.21 0.06
N LYS A 162 -12.53 -5.91 -0.75
CA LYS A 162 -12.98 -6.50 -2.03
C LYS A 162 -12.96 -8.04 -2.03
N LYS A 163 -12.75 -8.68 -0.88
CA LYS A 163 -12.59 -10.13 -0.76
C LYS A 163 -13.79 -10.89 -1.35
N ASP A 164 -15.00 -10.46 -1.04
CA ASP A 164 -16.20 -11.13 -1.52
C ASP A 164 -16.35 -11.05 -3.04
N HIS A 165 -15.96 -9.92 -3.64
CA HIS A 165 -15.89 -9.78 -5.10
C HIS A 165 -14.84 -10.71 -5.70
N ALA A 166 -13.65 -10.78 -5.12
CA ALA A 166 -12.61 -11.70 -5.58
C ALA A 166 -13.08 -13.17 -5.51
N MET A 167 -13.76 -13.57 -4.43
CA MET A 167 -14.30 -14.93 -4.30
C MET A 167 -15.39 -15.23 -5.34
N LYS A 168 -16.26 -14.25 -5.64
CA LYS A 168 -17.27 -14.38 -6.71
C LYS A 168 -16.62 -14.52 -8.09
N TYR A 169 -15.59 -13.72 -8.39
CA TYR A 169 -14.83 -13.82 -9.63
C TYR A 169 -14.11 -15.16 -9.73
N SER A 170 -13.42 -15.60 -8.67
CA SER A 170 -12.71 -16.88 -8.60
C SER A 170 -13.64 -18.05 -8.94
N ARG A 171 -14.80 -18.16 -8.26
CA ARG A 171 -15.78 -19.22 -8.54
C ARG A 171 -16.28 -19.22 -9.98
N SER A 172 -16.62 -18.04 -10.49
CA SER A 172 -17.16 -17.90 -11.85
C SER A 172 -16.12 -18.21 -12.93
N LEU A 173 -14.87 -17.80 -12.72
CA LEU A 173 -13.76 -18.09 -13.61
C LEU A 173 -13.45 -19.59 -13.61
N MET A 174 -13.39 -20.22 -12.44
CA MET A 174 -13.16 -21.67 -12.30
C MET A 174 -14.22 -22.47 -13.05
N GLU A 175 -15.49 -22.10 -12.88
CA GLU A 175 -16.62 -22.75 -13.56
C GLU A 175 -16.53 -22.57 -15.08
N TYR A 176 -16.22 -21.36 -15.56
CA TYR A 176 -16.05 -21.10 -17.00
C TYR A 176 -14.94 -21.94 -17.62
N PHE A 177 -13.76 -22.00 -17.00
CA PHE A 177 -12.65 -22.78 -17.53
C PHE A 177 -12.91 -24.28 -17.46
N LYS A 178 -13.62 -24.76 -16.44
CA LYS A 178 -14.06 -26.16 -16.34
C LYS A 178 -15.04 -26.52 -17.46
N GLN A 179 -16.05 -25.68 -17.71
CA GLN A 179 -17.02 -25.89 -18.78
C GLN A 179 -16.36 -25.84 -20.16
N ASN A 180 -15.43 -24.92 -20.39
CA ASN A 180 -14.71 -24.85 -21.66
C ASN A 180 -13.72 -26.00 -21.88
N ALA A 181 -13.02 -26.44 -20.83
CA ALA A 181 -12.16 -27.62 -20.91
C ALA A 181 -12.98 -28.88 -21.30
N SER A 182 -14.19 -29.02 -20.75
CA SER A 182 -15.09 -30.14 -21.09
C SER A 182 -15.65 -30.08 -22.52
N LYS A 183 -15.81 -28.88 -23.11
CA LYS A 183 -16.24 -28.70 -24.51
C LYS A 183 -15.14 -29.07 -25.51
N VAL A 184 -13.87 -28.88 -25.16
CA VAL A 184 -12.74 -29.29 -26.01
C VAL A 184 -12.53 -30.82 -25.99
N ALA A 185 -12.94 -31.49 -24.91
CA ALA A 185 -12.84 -32.95 -24.77
C ALA A 185 -14.00 -33.75 -25.44
N GLN A 186 -15.05 -33.07 -25.93
CA GLN A 186 -16.24 -33.69 -26.54
C GLN A 186 -16.21 -33.55 -28.07
N ILE A 187 -15.12 -33.97 -28.73
CA ILE A 187 -15.22 -34.40 -30.13
C ILE A 187 -15.60 -35.89 -30.06
N PRO A 188 -16.81 -36.30 -30.49
CA PRO A 188 -17.13 -37.72 -30.61
C PRO A 188 -16.12 -38.33 -31.59
N SER A 189 -15.28 -39.24 -31.14
CA SER A 189 -14.47 -40.04 -32.04
C SER A 189 -15.43 -40.98 -32.78
N PRO A 190 -15.63 -40.87 -34.10
CA PRO A 190 -16.18 -42.00 -34.84
C PRO A 190 -15.09 -43.08 -34.89
N TRP A 191 -15.46 -44.35 -35.05
CA TRP A 191 -14.56 -45.49 -35.28
C TRP A 191 -14.03 -46.25 -34.05
N VAL A 192 -14.88 -47.09 -33.46
CA VAL A 192 -14.49 -48.47 -33.11
C VAL A 192 -15.66 -49.40 -33.40
N GLY A 193 -15.52 -50.32 -34.36
CA GLY A 193 -16.58 -51.25 -34.73
C GLY A 193 -16.24 -52.20 -35.88
N ASN A 194 -15.27 -53.09 -35.64
CA ASN A 194 -15.13 -54.48 -36.11
C ASN A 194 -15.33 -54.84 -37.61
N GLY A 195 -14.31 -55.49 -38.20
CA GLY A 195 -14.19 -55.71 -39.64
C GLY A 195 -14.76 -57.00 -40.22
N LYS A 196 -14.77 -57.06 -41.56
CA LYS A 196 -14.34 -58.20 -42.40
C LYS A 196 -14.48 -57.85 -43.90
N ASN A 197 -13.57 -58.44 -44.70
CA ASN A 197 -13.64 -58.95 -46.10
C ASN A 197 -14.08 -58.07 -47.32
N THR A 198 -13.12 -57.71 -48.21
CA THR A 198 -12.92 -58.15 -49.64
C THR A 198 -12.04 -57.17 -50.49
N PRO A 199 -11.42 -57.61 -51.63
CA PRO A 199 -10.21 -57.00 -52.21
C PRO A 199 -10.46 -55.98 -53.34
N SER A 200 -9.54 -55.01 -53.48
CA SER A 200 -9.43 -53.98 -54.54
C SER A 200 -9.23 -54.59 -55.96
N PRO A 201 -9.40 -53.86 -57.08
CA PRO A 201 -8.37 -52.90 -57.53
C PRO A 201 -8.81 -51.71 -58.43
N VAL A 202 -7.79 -50.91 -58.78
CA VAL A 202 -7.60 -49.91 -59.86
C VAL A 202 -7.94 -48.43 -59.65
N SER A 203 -6.87 -47.66 -59.86
CA SER A 203 -6.65 -46.23 -59.72
C SER A 203 -7.43 -45.35 -60.70
N LEU A 204 -7.79 -44.13 -60.26
CA LEU A 204 -7.74 -42.95 -61.13
C LEU A 204 -7.47 -41.70 -60.30
N ASN A 205 -6.53 -40.89 -60.80
CA ASN A 205 -6.14 -39.58 -60.29
C ASN A 205 -7.34 -38.72 -59.91
N ASN A 206 -7.32 -38.14 -58.70
CA ASN A 206 -7.61 -36.72 -58.53
C ASN A 206 -7.15 -36.21 -57.15
N VAL A 207 -6.31 -35.18 -57.20
CA VAL A 207 -6.15 -34.08 -56.24
C VAL A 207 -6.30 -34.42 -54.74
N SER A 208 -5.18 -34.36 -54.03
CA SER A 208 -5.09 -34.18 -52.57
C SER A 208 -3.94 -33.20 -52.30
N PRO A 209 -4.01 -32.37 -51.23
CA PRO A 209 -4.62 -32.72 -49.97
C PRO A 209 -5.81 -31.84 -49.58
N ILE A 210 -6.90 -32.55 -49.32
CA ILE A 210 -7.93 -32.20 -48.35
C ILE A 210 -7.25 -31.92 -47.01
N ASN A 211 -7.69 -30.84 -46.35
CA ASN A 211 -7.33 -30.43 -45.01
C ASN A 211 -7.32 -31.59 -44.00
N ALA A 212 -6.15 -32.21 -43.83
CA ALA A 212 -5.79 -32.97 -42.64
C ALA A 212 -4.99 -32.06 -41.72
N MET A 213 -5.60 -30.95 -41.28
CA MET A 213 -5.07 -30.21 -40.14
C MET A 213 -5.56 -30.93 -38.88
N GLY A 214 -4.73 -31.82 -38.35
CA GLY A 214 -4.82 -32.20 -36.95
C GLY A 214 -4.80 -30.92 -36.13
N ASN A 215 -5.97 -30.52 -35.63
CA ASN A 215 -6.13 -29.26 -34.93
C ASN A 215 -5.62 -29.44 -33.50
N CYS A 216 -4.30 -29.49 -33.34
CA CYS A 216 -3.68 -28.98 -32.13
C CYS A 216 -4.10 -27.50 -32.05
N ASN A 217 -5.04 -27.19 -31.16
CA ASN A 217 -5.47 -25.84 -30.86
C ASN A 217 -4.30 -25.07 -30.20
N ASN A 218 -3.30 -24.73 -31.00
CA ASN A 218 -2.22 -23.80 -30.67
C ASN A 218 -2.53 -22.38 -31.20
N GLY A 219 -3.77 -22.15 -31.67
CA GLY A 219 -4.28 -20.83 -32.02
C GLY A 219 -4.60 -20.00 -30.77
N PRO A 220 -4.66 -18.66 -30.88
CA PRO A 220 -5.00 -17.79 -29.77
C PRO A 220 -6.36 -18.17 -29.16
N VAL A 221 -6.41 -18.34 -27.83
CA VAL A 221 -7.64 -18.65 -27.11
C VAL A 221 -8.54 -17.41 -27.10
N THR A 222 -9.67 -17.47 -27.77
CA THR A 222 -10.67 -16.39 -27.78
C THR A 222 -11.46 -16.41 -26.47
N ILE A 223 -11.25 -15.41 -25.61
CA ILE A 223 -11.93 -15.29 -24.31
C ILE A 223 -13.01 -14.20 -24.40
N PRO A 224 -14.27 -14.46 -23.96
CA PRO A 224 -15.31 -13.45 -23.88
C PRO A 224 -14.88 -12.27 -22.99
N GLN A 225 -15.23 -11.06 -23.42
CA GLN A 225 -14.85 -9.83 -22.72
C GLN A 225 -15.19 -9.86 -21.23
N ARG A 226 -16.38 -10.37 -20.86
CA ARG A 226 -16.77 -10.50 -19.44
C ARG A 226 -15.79 -11.33 -18.62
N ILE A 227 -15.33 -12.47 -19.15
CA ILE A 227 -14.37 -13.35 -18.47
C ILE A 227 -13.01 -12.68 -18.34
N HIS A 228 -12.56 -11.99 -19.39
CA HIS A 228 -11.32 -11.21 -19.34
C HIS A 228 -11.37 -10.13 -18.25
N HIS A 229 -12.44 -9.34 -18.19
CA HIS A 229 -12.61 -8.30 -17.15
C HIS A 229 -12.66 -8.89 -15.73
N MET A 230 -13.34 -10.03 -15.55
CA MET A 230 -13.39 -10.74 -14.27
C MET A 230 -12.00 -11.26 -13.86
N ALA A 231 -11.24 -11.82 -14.80
CA ALA A 231 -9.88 -12.28 -14.56
C ALA A 231 -8.95 -11.11 -14.17
N ALA A 232 -8.97 -10.03 -14.94
CA ALA A 232 -8.20 -8.82 -14.63
C ALA A 232 -8.56 -8.24 -13.25
N SER A 233 -9.86 -8.15 -12.95
CA SER A 233 -10.33 -7.65 -11.64
C SER A 233 -9.93 -8.58 -10.50
N HIS A 234 -10.04 -9.89 -10.68
CA HIS A 234 -9.60 -10.89 -9.71
C HIS A 234 -8.11 -10.73 -9.40
N VAL A 235 -7.26 -10.71 -10.44
CA VAL A 235 -5.81 -10.52 -10.30
C VAL A 235 -5.48 -9.20 -9.61
N ASN A 236 -6.15 -8.10 -9.97
CA ASN A 236 -5.91 -6.81 -9.34
C ASN A 236 -6.23 -6.87 -7.83
N ILE A 237 -7.36 -7.46 -7.44
CA ILE A 237 -7.74 -7.58 -6.03
C ILE A 237 -6.77 -8.50 -5.27
N THR A 238 -6.47 -9.69 -5.79
CA THR A 238 -5.61 -10.67 -5.11
C THR A 238 -4.14 -10.24 -5.09
N SER A 239 -3.67 -9.43 -6.04
CA SER A 239 -2.31 -8.89 -6.05
C SER A 239 -2.00 -8.03 -4.83
N ASN A 240 -3.02 -7.40 -4.22
CA ASN A 240 -2.84 -6.66 -2.97
C ASN A 240 -2.35 -7.57 -1.83
N VAL A 241 -2.72 -8.85 -1.82
CA VAL A 241 -2.21 -9.80 -0.81
C VAL A 241 -0.71 -9.94 -0.95
N LEU A 242 -0.23 -10.23 -2.17
CA LEU A 242 1.19 -10.39 -2.46
C LEU A 242 2.00 -9.14 -2.09
N ARG A 243 1.53 -7.95 -2.52
CA ARG A 243 2.15 -6.66 -2.16
C ARG A 243 2.16 -6.44 -0.64
N GLY A 244 1.09 -6.83 0.03
CA GLY A 244 0.98 -6.77 1.49
C GLY A 244 2.08 -7.57 2.19
N TYR A 245 2.30 -8.82 1.78
CA TYR A 245 3.37 -9.67 2.33
C TYR A 245 4.77 -9.16 1.96
N GLU A 246 4.99 -8.75 0.71
CA GLU A 246 6.30 -8.28 0.25
C GLU A 246 6.77 -7.05 1.05
N HIS A 247 5.89 -6.08 1.29
CA HIS A 247 6.22 -4.92 2.13
C HIS A 247 6.43 -5.29 3.61
N TRP A 248 5.74 -6.31 4.11
CA TRP A 248 5.98 -6.81 5.47
C TRP A 248 7.39 -7.40 5.60
N ASP A 249 7.81 -8.21 4.64
CA ASP A 249 9.14 -8.84 4.62
C ASP A 249 10.25 -7.79 4.48
N MET A 250 10.04 -6.77 3.65
CA MET A 250 10.95 -5.62 3.55
C MET A 250 11.09 -4.89 4.89
N ALA A 251 9.98 -4.67 5.61
CA ALA A 251 10.00 -4.05 6.93
C ALA A 251 10.74 -4.94 7.94
N ASP A 252 10.50 -6.25 7.95
CA ASP A 252 11.20 -7.20 8.83
C ASP A 252 12.70 -7.20 8.61
N LYS A 253 13.14 -7.12 7.35
CA LYS A 253 14.58 -7.03 7.01
C LYS A 253 15.23 -5.81 7.64
N LEU A 254 14.64 -4.63 7.48
CA LEU A 254 15.17 -3.38 8.03
C LEU A 254 15.01 -3.29 9.55
N THR A 255 13.98 -3.92 10.12
CA THR A 255 13.77 -4.02 11.57
C THR A 255 14.92 -4.78 12.24
N ARG A 256 15.45 -5.83 11.60
CA ARG A 256 16.60 -6.59 12.12
C ARG A 256 17.88 -5.77 12.23
N GLU A 257 18.04 -4.72 11.42
CA GLU A 257 19.16 -3.78 11.49
C GLU A 257 18.97 -2.73 12.61
N ASN A 258 17.73 -2.53 13.08
CA ASN A 258 17.31 -1.45 13.98
C ASN A 258 16.62 -1.98 15.25
N LYS A 259 17.08 -3.12 15.79
CA LYS A 259 16.35 -3.89 16.82
C LYS A 259 16.07 -3.13 18.10
N GLU A 260 16.98 -2.27 18.57
CA GLU A 260 16.77 -1.52 19.81
C GLU A 260 15.58 -0.57 19.69
N PHE A 261 15.54 0.23 18.61
CA PHE A 261 14.46 1.19 18.38
C PHE A 261 13.09 0.51 18.29
N PHE A 262 12.99 -0.56 17.50
CA PHE A 262 11.72 -1.26 17.32
C PHE A 262 11.36 -2.16 18.50
N GLY A 263 12.35 -2.69 19.24
CA GLY A 263 12.13 -3.42 20.49
C GLY A 263 11.55 -2.53 21.59
N ASP A 264 12.07 -1.30 21.73
CA ASP A 264 11.49 -0.29 22.63
C ASP A 264 10.06 0.06 22.21
N LEU A 265 9.82 0.22 20.90
CA LEU A 265 8.51 0.57 20.36
C LEU A 265 7.48 -0.55 20.58
N ASP A 266 7.87 -1.79 20.32
CA ASP A 266 7.07 -3.00 20.55
C ASP A 266 6.75 -3.19 22.04
N THR A 267 7.70 -2.87 22.93
CA THR A 267 7.49 -2.91 24.38
C THR A 267 6.47 -1.86 24.84
N LEU A 268 6.50 -0.66 24.24
CA LEU A 268 5.65 0.45 24.66
C LEU A 268 4.22 0.38 24.11
N MET A 269 4.08 -0.04 22.85
CA MET A 269 2.83 -0.02 22.08
C MET A 269 2.22 -1.41 21.87
N GLY A 270 2.96 -2.48 22.20
CA GLY A 270 2.69 -3.83 21.77
C GLY A 270 3.24 -4.10 20.36
N PRO A 271 3.68 -5.35 20.08
CA PRO A 271 4.25 -5.68 18.78
C PRO A 271 3.19 -5.58 17.68
N LEU A 272 3.55 -4.91 16.58
CA LEU A 272 2.68 -4.84 15.41
C LEU A 272 2.73 -6.17 14.64
N THR A 273 1.56 -6.79 14.46
CA THR A 273 1.40 -7.98 13.60
C THR A 273 0.73 -7.63 12.28
N GLN A 274 0.89 -8.50 11.28
CA GLN A 274 0.26 -8.34 9.96
C GLN A 274 -1.29 -8.38 10.01
N HIS A 275 -1.86 -8.84 11.13
CA HIS A 275 -3.30 -8.88 11.38
C HIS A 275 -3.81 -7.73 12.25
N SER A 276 -2.95 -6.79 12.65
CA SER A 276 -3.32 -5.66 13.49
C SER A 276 -4.41 -4.79 12.87
N SER A 277 -5.18 -4.11 13.72
CA SER A 277 -6.18 -3.13 13.27
C SER A 277 -5.51 -1.89 12.68
N MET A 278 -6.26 -1.12 11.88
CA MET A 278 -5.77 0.18 11.36
C MET A 278 -5.47 1.16 12.51
N THR A 279 -6.27 1.15 13.58
CA THR A 279 -6.03 1.98 14.77
C THR A 279 -4.71 1.61 15.46
N ASN A 280 -4.42 0.32 15.64
CA ASN A 280 -3.16 -0.11 16.25
C ASN A 280 -1.97 0.26 15.38
N LEU A 281 -2.07 0.08 14.06
CA LEU A 281 -1.07 0.55 13.10
C LEU A 281 -0.82 2.06 13.25
N VAL A 282 -1.88 2.87 13.26
CA VAL A 282 -1.74 4.33 13.32
C VAL A 282 -1.08 4.77 14.62
N ARG A 283 -1.50 4.22 15.77
CA ARG A 283 -0.89 4.54 17.07
C ARG A 283 0.57 4.12 17.13
N TYR A 284 0.88 2.90 16.70
CA TYR A 284 2.24 2.37 16.65
C TYR A 284 3.15 3.26 15.80
N VAL A 285 2.70 3.62 14.60
CA VAL A 285 3.51 4.42 13.67
C VAL A 285 3.63 5.88 14.11
N ARG A 286 2.57 6.51 14.63
CA ARG A 286 2.65 7.87 15.19
C ARG A 286 3.66 7.94 16.34
N GLN A 287 3.70 6.93 17.20
CA GLN A 287 4.69 6.82 18.27
C GLN A 287 6.11 6.74 17.70
N GLY A 288 6.33 5.88 16.69
CA GLY A 288 7.62 5.79 16.00
C GLY A 288 8.03 7.10 15.33
N LEU A 289 7.11 7.79 14.64
CA LEU A 289 7.38 9.09 14.03
C LEU A 289 7.71 10.18 15.06
N CYS A 290 7.07 10.16 16.24
CA CYS A 290 7.40 11.07 17.33
C CYS A 290 8.84 10.90 17.79
N TRP A 291 9.28 9.65 18.00
CA TRP A 291 10.66 9.37 18.35
C TRP A 291 11.64 9.79 17.25
N LEU A 292 11.30 9.56 15.98
CA LEU A 292 12.13 10.02 14.86
C LEU A 292 12.24 11.55 14.79
N ARG A 293 11.19 12.29 15.15
CA ARG A 293 11.25 13.76 15.21
C ARG A 293 12.16 14.25 16.33
N ILE A 294 12.12 13.58 17.49
CA ILE A 294 12.99 13.90 18.63
C ILE A 294 14.45 13.63 18.26
N ASP A 295 14.73 12.42 17.77
CA ASP A 295 16.09 11.98 17.39
C ASP A 295 16.67 12.86 16.28
N ALA A 296 15.83 13.46 15.43
CA ALA A 296 16.23 14.37 14.37
C ALA A 296 16.13 15.86 14.75
N HIS A 297 15.81 16.24 15.99
CA HIS A 297 15.62 17.65 16.38
C HIS A 297 14.62 18.43 15.50
N LEU A 298 13.53 17.78 15.08
CA LEU A 298 12.48 18.34 14.21
C LEU A 298 11.27 18.87 14.99
N LEU A 299 11.36 18.98 16.33
CA LEU A 299 10.31 19.50 17.21
C LEU A 299 10.51 20.97 17.53
#